data_AF-A0A7S3RAY0-F1
#
_entry.id   AF-A0A7S3RAY0-F1
#
_cell.length_a   1.000
_cell.length_b   1.000
_cell.length_c   1.000
_cell.angle_alpha   90.00
_cell.angle_beta   90.00
_cell.angle_gamma   90.00
#
_symmetry.space_group_name_H-M   'P 1'
#
loop_
_entity.id
_entity.type
_entity.pdbx_description
1 polymer ?
#
loop_
_entity_poly.entity_id
_entity_poly.type
_entity_poly.pdbx_seq_one_letter_code
_entity_poly.pdbx_strand_id
1 'polypeptide(L)'
;GPGDFPLNAAAAYAKPSMVQQRADLLTANQGRYIEGGAVHSVNFDASVEQVQVCLYTDTRQLNAQVELLNGPNNFKQKFEVFTNNGLLNSLYVVFNSPGAG
;
A
#
# COMPACT_ATOMS: atom_id res chain seq x y z
N GLY A 1 -22.15 15.33 -19.11
CA GLY A 1 -20.75 15.73 -18.93
C GLY A 1 -19.96 14.49 -18.58
N PRO A 2 -18.70 14.33 -19.02
CA PRO A 2 -17.96 13.12 -18.69
C PRO A 2 -17.80 13.10 -17.17
N GLY A 3 -18.35 12.07 -16.54
CA GLY A 3 -18.25 11.87 -15.11
C GLY A 3 -16.80 11.60 -14.77
N ASP A 4 -16.13 12.57 -14.16
CA ASP A 4 -14.87 12.34 -13.48
C ASP A 4 -15.11 11.27 -12.42
N PHE A 5 -14.62 10.06 -12.68
CA PHE A 5 -14.48 9.05 -11.65
C PHE A 5 -13.23 9.42 -10.85
N PRO A 6 -13.33 9.87 -9.58
CA PRO A 6 -12.19 10.38 -8.82
C PRO A 6 -11.37 9.22 -8.24
N LEU A 7 -11.08 8.19 -9.03
CA LEU A 7 -10.27 7.04 -8.62
C LEU A 7 -8.98 7.05 -9.43
N ASN A 8 -8.05 7.94 -9.05
CA ASN A 8 -6.65 7.84 -9.46
C ASN A 8 -5.97 6.72 -8.67
N ALA A 9 -6.24 5.47 -9.05
CA ALA A 9 -5.51 4.31 -8.55
C ALA A 9 -4.14 4.23 -9.26
N ALA A 10 -3.14 4.91 -8.72
CA ALA A 10 -1.78 4.89 -9.26
C ALA A 10 -0.99 3.68 -8.71
N ALA A 11 -1.37 2.47 -9.10
CA ALA A 11 -0.50 1.31 -8.92
C ALA A 11 0.52 1.27 -10.06
N ALA A 12 1.76 1.68 -9.79
CA ALA A 12 2.85 1.56 -10.75
C ALA A 12 3.62 0.25 -10.52
N TYR A 13 3.88 -0.50 -11.58
CA TYR A 13 4.88 -1.58 -11.52
C TYR A 13 6.24 -1.00 -11.14
N ALA A 14 7.00 -1.73 -10.33
CA ALA A 14 8.32 -1.31 -9.88
C ALA A 14 9.23 -1.06 -11.10
N LYS A 15 9.67 0.19 -11.26
CA LYS A 15 10.71 0.57 -12.23
C LYS A 15 12.08 0.46 -11.56
N PRO A 16 13.18 0.26 -12.31
CA PRO A 16 14.53 0.20 -11.73
C PRO A 16 14.88 1.38 -10.82
N SER A 17 14.38 2.59 -11.13
CA SER A 17 14.57 3.79 -10.30
C SER A 17 13.86 3.74 -8.94
N MET A 18 12.85 2.89 -8.77
CA MET A 18 12.07 2.75 -7.54
C MET A 18 12.70 1.75 -6.56
N VAL A 19 13.73 1.01 -6.99
CA VAL A 19 14.48 0.09 -6.13
C VAL A 19 15.15 0.85 -4.99
N GLN A 20 15.74 2.02 -5.28
CA GLN A 20 16.37 2.85 -4.26
C GLN A 20 15.34 3.40 -3.27
N GLN A 21 14.21 3.91 -3.76
CA GLN A 21 13.12 4.41 -2.91
C GLN A 21 12.60 3.34 -1.94
N ARG A 22 12.46 2.09 -2.41
CA ARG A 22 12.12 0.97 -1.55
C ARG A 22 13.18 0.70 -0.47
N ALA A 23 14.46 0.68 -0.84
CA ALA A 23 15.55 0.45 0.10
C ALA A 23 15.64 1.55 1.17
N ASP A 24 15.44 2.80 0.75
CA ASP A 24 15.42 3.96 1.62
C ASP A 24 14.25 3.86 2.60
N LEU A 25 13.05 3.48 2.14
CA LEU A 25 11.88 3.31 3.02
C LEU A 25 12.06 2.24 4.09
N LEU A 26 12.67 1.11 3.74
CA LEU A 26 12.95 0.01 4.69
C LEU A 26 14.00 0.42 5.74
N THR A 27 14.86 1.38 5.41
CA THR A 27 15.94 1.85 6.30
C THR A 27 15.49 3.06 7.13
N ALA A 28 14.69 3.95 6.54
CA ALA A 28 14.23 5.19 7.17
C ALA A 28 13.05 4.99 8.12
N ASN A 29 12.28 3.92 7.97
CA ASN A 29 11.11 3.64 8.79
C ASN A 29 11.25 2.33 9.56
N GLN A 30 10.73 2.31 10.79
CA GLN A 30 10.53 1.06 11.50
C GLN A 30 9.30 0.36 10.92
N GLY A 31 9.54 -0.62 10.06
CA GLY A 31 8.51 -1.53 9.59
C GLY A 31 7.91 -2.33 10.75
N ARG A 32 6.66 -2.77 10.60
CA ARG A 32 6.00 -3.64 11.58
C ARG A 32 5.96 -5.07 11.07
N TYR A 33 6.36 -6.02 11.91
CA TYR A 33 6.19 -7.43 11.63
C TYR A 33 4.72 -7.83 11.80
N ILE A 34 4.15 -8.47 10.77
CA ILE A 34 2.77 -8.93 10.72
C ILE A 34 2.76 -10.42 10.37
N GLU A 35 2.05 -11.22 11.16
CA GLU A 35 1.88 -12.65 10.93
C GLU A 35 0.71 -12.94 9.97
N GLY A 36 0.72 -14.12 9.35
CA GLY A 36 -0.37 -14.54 8.47
C GLY A 36 -1.71 -14.58 9.20
N GLY A 37 -2.73 -13.97 8.60
CA GLY A 37 -4.08 -13.89 9.17
C GLY A 37 -4.29 -12.76 10.18
N ALA A 38 -3.23 -12.03 10.57
CA ALA A 38 -3.37 -10.84 11.40
C ALA A 38 -3.82 -9.64 10.56
N VAL A 39 -4.64 -8.78 11.17
CA VAL A 39 -5.04 -7.48 10.61
C VAL A 39 -4.32 -6.39 11.37
N HIS A 40 -3.74 -5.44 10.64
CA HIS A 40 -3.14 -4.25 11.20
C HIS A 40 -3.72 -3.00 10.57
N SER A 41 -4.30 -2.13 11.41
CA SER A 41 -4.90 -0.87 10.99
C SER A 41 -4.01 0.28 11.45
N VAL A 42 -3.74 1.21 10.53
CA VAL A 42 -3.04 2.46 10.80
C VAL A 42 -3.98 3.60 10.46
N ASN A 43 -4.22 4.47 11.44
CA ASN A 43 -4.98 5.70 11.23
C ASN A 43 -4.00 6.81 10.82
N PHE A 44 -4.44 7.69 9.94
CA PHE A 44 -3.70 8.87 9.50
C PHE A 44 -4.63 10.09 9.46
N ASP A 45 -4.05 11.29 9.52
CA ASP A 45 -4.81 12.54 9.53
C ASP A 45 -5.51 12.79 8.19
N ALA A 46 -6.66 13.46 8.20
CA ALA A 46 -7.37 13.84 6.98
C ALA A 46 -6.56 14.78 6.06
N SER A 47 -5.54 15.47 6.59
CA SER A 47 -4.62 16.30 5.81
C SER A 47 -3.60 15.51 4.99
N VAL A 48 -3.50 14.19 5.18
CA VAL A 48 -2.55 13.36 4.43
C VAL A 48 -3.07 13.18 3.01
N GLU A 49 -2.32 13.67 2.03
CA GLU A 49 -2.68 13.57 0.60
C GLU A 49 -2.35 12.22 -0.01
N GLN A 50 -1.30 11.56 0.50
CA GLN A 50 -0.80 10.30 -0.05
C GLN A 50 -0.31 9.36 1.03
N VAL A 51 -0.58 8.07 0.86
CA VAL A 51 -0.13 6.98 1.74
C VAL A 51 0.74 6.03 0.93
N GLN A 52 1.95 5.79 1.39
CA GLN A 52 2.86 4.83 0.77
C GLN A 52 2.84 3.52 1.56
N VAL A 53 2.65 2.40 0.87
CA VAL A 53 2.64 1.06 1.47
C VAL A 53 3.71 0.21 0.81
N CYS A 54 4.62 -0.31 1.63
CA CYS A 54 5.66 -1.26 1.24
C CYS A 54 5.45 -2.56 2.00
N LEU A 55 5.19 -3.66 1.28
CA LEU A 55 5.07 -4.99 1.87
C LEU A 55 6.31 -5.81 1.53
N TYR A 56 6.98 -6.34 2.57
CA TYR A 56 8.23 -7.06 2.44
C TYR A 56 8.16 -8.40 3.15
N THR A 57 8.68 -9.44 2.51
CA THR A 57 8.99 -10.71 3.17
C THR A 57 10.44 -11.09 2.87
N ASP A 58 11.06 -11.81 3.79
CA ASP A 58 12.37 -12.42 3.55
C ASP A 58 12.21 -13.67 2.68
N THR A 59 12.07 -13.47 1.36
CA THR A 59 11.90 -14.48 0.29
C THR A 59 10.63 -15.33 0.31
N ARG A 60 9.90 -15.35 1.43
CA ARG A 60 8.67 -16.13 1.59
C ARG A 60 7.55 -15.65 0.67
N GLN A 61 6.57 -16.53 0.46
CA GLN A 61 5.34 -16.17 -0.22
C GLN A 61 4.64 -15.04 0.53
N LEU A 62 4.18 -14.04 -0.22
CA LEU A 62 3.38 -12.93 0.31
C LEU A 62 1.97 -13.09 -0.24
N ASN A 63 1.03 -13.27 0.67
CA ASN A 63 -0.40 -13.19 0.41
C ASN A 63 -0.98 -12.15 1.37
N ALA A 64 -1.29 -10.97 0.85
CA ALA A 64 -1.70 -9.83 1.67
C ALA A 64 -2.81 -9.04 0.99
N GLN A 65 -3.58 -8.34 1.82
CA GLN A 65 -4.66 -7.48 1.40
C GLN A 65 -4.44 -6.10 2.03
N VAL A 66 -4.46 -5.06 1.21
CA VAL A 66 -4.35 -3.67 1.64
C VAL A 66 -5.67 -2.97 1.36
N GLU A 67 -6.24 -2.38 2.40
CA GLU A 67 -7.55 -1.75 2.36
C GLU A 67 -7.43 -0.29 2.80
N LEU A 68 -7.96 0.61 1.97
CA LEU A 68 -8.05 2.03 2.30
C LEU A 68 -9.50 2.34 2.66
N LEU A 69 -9.72 2.69 3.92
CA LEU A 69 -11.04 3.00 4.48
C LEU A 69 -11.22 4.51 4.67
N ASN A 70 -12.42 5.03 4.41
CA ASN A 70 -12.81 6.40 4.77
C ASN A 70 -14.11 6.37 5.59
N GLY A 71 -13.97 6.30 6.91
CA GLY A 71 -15.07 6.10 7.86
C GLY A 71 -15.38 4.63 8.15
N PRO A 72 -16.32 4.36 9.09
CA PRO A 72 -16.66 3.00 9.48
C PRO A 72 -17.19 2.20 8.27
N ASN A 73 -16.55 1.06 7.98
CA ASN A 73 -16.99 0.11 6.96
C ASN A 73 -17.13 0.66 5.52
N ASN A 74 -16.37 1.70 5.16
CA ASN A 74 -16.39 2.27 3.81
C ASN A 74 -15.05 2.02 3.10
N PHE A 75 -14.94 0.87 2.46
CA PHE A 75 -13.79 0.51 1.63
C PHE A 75 -13.79 1.37 0.37
N LYS A 76 -12.84 2.30 0.27
CA LYS A 76 -12.66 3.13 -0.93
C LYS A 76 -11.81 2.41 -1.96
N GLN A 77 -10.80 1.68 -1.50
CA GLN A 77 -9.93 0.89 -2.37
C GLN A 77 -9.45 -0.37 -1.67
N LYS A 78 -9.30 -1.45 -2.44
CA LYS A 78 -8.83 -2.75 -1.97
C LYS A 78 -7.84 -3.31 -2.96
N PHE A 79 -6.68 -3.75 -2.47
CA PHE A 79 -5.61 -4.32 -3.25
C PHE A 79 -5.26 -5.70 -2.69
N GLU A 80 -5.34 -6.72 -3.54
CA GLU A 80 -4.94 -8.07 -3.21
C GLU A 80 -3.58 -8.35 -3.87
N VAL A 81 -2.62 -8.76 -3.05
CA VAL A 81 -1.23 -8.98 -3.44
C VAL A 81 -0.91 -10.44 -3.22
N PHE A 82 -0.56 -11.10 -4.32
CA PHE A 82 -0.06 -12.46 -4.29
C PHE A 82 1.30 -12.53 -4.99
N THR A 83 2.32 -13.03 -4.29
CA THR A 83 3.60 -13.35 -4.91
C THR A 83 4.29 -14.53 -4.26
N ASN A 84 5.00 -15.30 -5.08
CA ASN A 84 5.81 -16.44 -4.67
C ASN A 84 7.14 -16.04 -4.01
N ASN A 85 7.59 -14.80 -4.19
CA ASN A 85 8.81 -14.27 -3.57
C ASN A 85 8.60 -12.79 -3.22
N GLY A 86 8.24 -12.51 -1.97
CA GLY A 86 8.02 -11.15 -1.48
C GLY A 86 9.28 -10.36 -1.17
N LEU A 87 10.49 -10.86 -1.50
CA LEU A 87 11.72 -10.07 -1.60
C LEU A 87 11.87 -9.49 -3.02
N LEU A 88 11.72 -10.30 -4.05
CA LEU A 88 11.89 -9.87 -5.45
C LEU A 88 10.69 -9.09 -5.97
N ASN A 89 9.49 -9.47 -5.56
CA ASN A 89 8.22 -8.96 -6.08
C ASN A 89 7.38 -8.30 -4.99
N SER A 90 8.03 -7.66 -4.01
CA SER A 90 7.36 -6.88 -2.96
C SER A 90 6.41 -5.85 -3.56
N LEU A 91 5.27 -5.64 -2.91
CA LEU A 91 4.39 -4.54 -3.26
C LEU A 91 5.00 -3.22 -2.75
N TYR A 92 5.13 -2.25 -3.64
CA TYR A 92 5.28 -0.85 -3.29
C TYR A 92 4.22 -0.04 -4.04
N VAL A 93 3.26 0.53 -3.31
CA VAL A 93 2.15 1.30 -3.88
C VAL A 93 1.97 2.60 -3.13
N VAL A 94 1.62 3.66 -3.87
CA VAL A 94 1.25 4.95 -3.31
C VAL A 94 -0.24 5.16 -3.59
N PHE A 95 -1.02 5.27 -2.53
CA PHE A 95 -2.44 5.61 -2.59
C PHE A 95 -2.58 7.12 -2.45
N ASN A 96 -3.32 7.76 -3.36
CA ASN A 96 -3.86 9.07 -3.06
C ASN A 96 -4.94 8.90 -1.99
N SER A 97 -4.90 9.72 -0.95
CA SER A 97 -5.97 9.69 0.04
C SER A 97 -7.27 10.09 -0.65
N PRO A 98 -8.42 9.51 -0.25
CA PRO A 98 -9.71 9.83 -0.86
C PRO A 98 -10.20 11.26 -0.54
N GLY A 99 -9.38 12.11 0.07
CA GLY A 99 -9.75 13.41 0.62
C GLY A 99 -10.68 13.30 1.84
N ALA A 100 -10.88 14.43 2.52
CA ALA A 100 -12.09 14.62 3.31
C ALA A 100 -13.24 14.70 2.31
N GLY A 101 -14.11 13.68 2.29
CA GLY A 101 -15.31 13.70 1.46
C GLY A 101 -16.22 14.88 1.80
#